data_AF-A0A935QXQ5-F1
#
_entry.id   AF-A0A935QXQ5-F1
#
_cell.length_a   1.000
_cell.length_b   1.000
_cell.length_c   1.000
_cell.angle_alpha   90.00
_cell.angle_beta   90.00
_cell.angle_gamma   90.00
#
_symmetry.space_group_name_H-M   'P 1'
#
loop_
_entity.id
_entity.type
_entity.pdbx_description
1 polymer ?
#
loop_
_entity_poly.entity_id
_entity_poly.type
_entity_poly.pdbx_seq_one_letter_code
_entity_poly.pdbx_strand_id
1 'polypeptide(L)'
;MVGVGGAVLVDVAIPGLGVEMSMAARAQRAAFEPATNVSQQVLREATGALGRADDQIHHIMTNKNWVSDATGGPWSPRFAAMARDAGMTLEDAANKAATEGPHPAEYHKLGWTLDEATRGLVGDAYAAAFRAELSVLRAEIITSGSRLNRLVTGQ
;
A
#
# COMPACT_ATOMS: atom_id res chain seq x y z
N MET A 1 -20.68 -21.67 -37.66
CA MET A 1 -20.08 -20.63 -38.54
C MET A 1 -18.98 -19.95 -37.76
N VAL A 2 -17.79 -19.92 -38.36
CA VAL A 2 -16.56 -19.31 -37.82
C VAL A 2 -16.61 -17.81 -38.09
N GLY A 3 -16.21 -17.00 -37.11
CA GLY A 3 -16.12 -15.54 -37.22
C GLY A 3 -14.99 -15.01 -36.35
N VAL A 4 -13.77 -15.20 -36.84
CA VAL A 4 -12.49 -14.75 -36.25
C VAL A 4 -12.47 -13.23 -36.13
N GLY A 5 -12.22 -12.72 -34.91
CA GLY A 5 -11.87 -11.32 -34.68
C GLY A 5 -10.42 -11.07 -35.07
N GLY A 6 -10.21 -10.11 -35.98
CA GLY A 6 -8.90 -9.80 -36.54
C GLY A 6 -7.92 -9.24 -35.50
N ALA A 7 -6.70 -9.76 -35.52
CA ALA A 7 -5.54 -9.13 -34.90
C ALA A 7 -4.90 -8.18 -35.92
N VAL A 8 -4.72 -6.93 -35.55
CA VAL A 8 -3.91 -5.97 -36.30
C VAL A 8 -2.45 -6.29 -36.01
N LEU A 9 -1.74 -6.77 -37.03
CA LEU A 9 -0.29 -6.88 -37.05
C LEU A 9 0.30 -5.47 -37.21
N VAL A 10 1.19 -5.07 -36.31
CA VAL A 10 2.16 -4.02 -36.61
C VAL A 10 3.52 -4.71 -36.69
N ASP A 11 3.96 -4.89 -37.93
CA ASP A 11 5.29 -5.37 -38.30
C ASP A 11 6.31 -4.28 -37.99
N VAL A 12 7.29 -4.58 -37.12
CA VAL A 12 8.54 -3.82 -37.04
C VAL A 12 9.66 -4.78 -37.38
N ALA A 13 10.03 -4.78 -38.66
CA ALA A 13 11.17 -5.50 -39.19
C ALA A 13 12.47 -4.75 -38.85
N ILE A 14 13.37 -5.40 -38.11
CA ILE A 14 14.79 -5.04 -38.07
C ILE A 14 15.59 -6.21 -38.67
N PRO A 15 16.17 -6.07 -39.88
CA PRO A 15 16.93 -7.14 -40.50
C PRO A 15 18.40 -7.09 -40.06
N GLY A 16 18.93 -8.23 -39.59
CA GLY A 16 20.37 -8.36 -39.37
C GLY A 16 20.78 -9.57 -38.53
N LEU A 17 20.96 -10.70 -39.21
CA LEU A 17 21.80 -11.85 -38.84
C LEU A 17 21.71 -12.42 -37.41
N GLY A 18 21.24 -13.66 -37.31
CA GLY A 18 21.86 -14.59 -36.37
C GLY A 18 20.99 -15.72 -35.84
N VAL A 19 21.02 -16.85 -36.55
CA VAL A 19 20.86 -18.21 -36.00
C VAL A 19 19.49 -18.54 -35.38
N GLU A 20 18.62 -19.12 -36.22
CA GLU A 20 17.40 -19.81 -35.79
C GLU A 20 17.78 -21.14 -35.09
N MET A 21 17.94 -21.12 -33.76
CA MET A 21 17.97 -22.34 -32.94
C MET A 21 16.55 -22.65 -32.48
N SER A 22 15.98 -23.70 -33.06
CA SER A 22 14.69 -24.27 -32.66
C SER A 22 14.76 -24.80 -31.22
N MET A 23 14.10 -24.13 -30.29
CA MET A 23 13.69 -24.71 -29.01
C MET A 23 12.16 -24.71 -28.96
N ALA A 24 11.57 -25.91 -28.97
CA ALA A 24 10.16 -26.11 -28.70
C ALA A 24 9.89 -25.82 -27.20
N ALA A 25 9.58 -24.56 -26.88
CA ALA A 25 9.03 -24.20 -25.58
C ALA A 25 7.58 -24.69 -25.51
N ARG A 26 7.34 -25.75 -24.72
CA ARG A 26 5.99 -26.14 -24.31
C ARG A 26 5.41 -25.03 -23.42
N ALA A 27 4.60 -24.16 -23.99
CA ALA A 27 3.75 -23.25 -23.23
C ALA A 27 2.59 -24.07 -22.63
N GLN A 28 2.72 -24.47 -21.37
CA GLN A 28 1.61 -25.00 -20.59
C GLN A 28 0.66 -23.83 -20.29
N ARG A 29 -0.41 -23.70 -21.07
CA ARG A 29 -1.54 -22.83 -20.72
C ARG A 29 -2.20 -23.43 -19.47
N ALA A 30 -1.84 -22.91 -18.29
CA ALA A 30 -2.67 -23.08 -17.11
C ALA A 30 -3.90 -22.17 -17.29
N ALA A 31 -5.06 -22.77 -17.51
CA ALA A 31 -6.33 -22.08 -17.40
C ALA A 31 -6.48 -21.62 -15.94
N PHE A 32 -6.59 -20.31 -15.72
CA PHE A 32 -6.92 -19.74 -14.43
C PHE A 32 -8.43 -19.87 -14.24
N GLU A 33 -8.85 -20.95 -13.60
CA GLU A 33 -10.21 -21.10 -13.07
C GLU A 33 -10.28 -20.38 -11.72
N PRO A 34 -11.21 -19.42 -11.49
CA PRO A 34 -11.38 -18.84 -10.17
C PRO A 34 -12.05 -19.87 -9.24
N ALA A 35 -11.24 -20.61 -8.48
CA ALA A 35 -11.73 -21.46 -7.41
C ALA A 35 -12.19 -20.60 -6.22
N THR A 36 -13.45 -20.16 -6.24
CA THR A 36 -14.08 -19.50 -5.08
C THR A 36 -14.50 -20.55 -4.06
N ASN A 37 -13.52 -21.13 -3.36
CA ASN A 37 -13.78 -21.85 -2.12
C ASN A 37 -12.78 -21.39 -1.07
N VAL A 38 -12.99 -20.16 -0.58
CA VAL A 38 -12.25 -19.65 0.57
C VAL A 38 -12.83 -20.35 1.80
N SER A 39 -12.07 -21.27 2.37
CA SER A 39 -12.44 -22.01 3.57
C SER A 39 -12.82 -21.05 4.70
N GLN A 40 -13.87 -21.39 5.45
CA GLN A 40 -14.27 -20.63 6.66
C GLN A 40 -13.11 -20.42 7.65
N GLN A 41 -12.07 -21.27 7.61
CA GLN A 41 -10.85 -21.09 8.37
C GLN A 41 -9.96 -19.95 7.86
N VAL A 42 -9.81 -19.78 6.54
CA VAL A 42 -9.09 -18.63 5.94
C VAL A 42 -9.89 -17.34 6.16
N LEU A 43 -11.22 -17.40 6.08
CA LEU A 43 -12.08 -16.29 6.49
C LEU A 43 -11.94 -16.00 7.98
N ARG A 44 -11.84 -17.02 8.84
CA ARG A 44 -11.64 -16.87 10.29
C ARG A 44 -10.28 -16.30 10.65
N GLU A 45 -9.23 -16.67 9.95
CA GLU A 45 -7.89 -16.09 10.10
C GLU A 45 -7.87 -14.64 9.61
N ALA A 46 -8.51 -14.36 8.48
CA ALA A 46 -8.73 -13.00 7.99
C ALA A 46 -9.58 -12.16 8.96
N THR A 47 -10.60 -12.74 9.60
CA THR A 47 -11.42 -12.05 10.61
C THR A 47 -10.79 -12.03 12.01
N GLY A 48 -9.88 -12.95 12.31
CA GLY A 48 -9.11 -12.99 13.56
C GLY A 48 -8.06 -11.88 13.57
N ALA A 49 -7.54 -11.51 12.39
CA ALA A 49 -6.79 -10.27 12.18
C ALA A 49 -7.66 -9.00 12.28
N LEU A 50 -8.98 -9.11 12.11
CA LEU A 50 -9.95 -8.01 12.28
C LEU A 50 -10.55 -7.97 13.71
N GLY A 51 -10.11 -8.85 14.60
CA GLY A 51 -10.80 -9.18 15.85
C GLY A 51 -9.92 -9.09 17.08
N ARG A 52 -9.38 -7.90 17.37
CA ARG A 52 -9.21 -7.46 18.76
C ARG A 52 -10.26 -6.41 19.05
N ALA A 53 -11.22 -6.79 19.91
CA ALA A 53 -12.38 -5.99 20.26
C ALA A 53 -12.08 -4.75 21.12
N ASP A 54 -10.84 -4.26 21.11
CA ASP A 54 -10.38 -3.07 21.84
C ASP A 54 -9.49 -2.13 21.01
N ASP A 55 -9.23 -2.45 19.72
CA ASP A 55 -8.43 -1.61 18.85
C ASP A 55 -9.18 -0.29 18.58
N GLN A 56 -8.90 0.74 19.37
CA GLN A 56 -9.45 2.07 19.14
C GLN A 56 -9.01 2.55 17.74
N ILE A 57 -9.94 3.17 17.01
CA ILE A 57 -9.61 3.78 15.73
C ILE A 57 -8.75 5.02 16.02
N HIS A 58 -7.49 4.98 15.58
CA HIS A 58 -6.49 6.01 15.82
C HIS A 58 -5.88 6.52 14.50
N HIS A 59 -5.21 7.67 14.57
CA HIS A 59 -4.62 8.31 13.39
C HIS A 59 -3.29 7.65 12.99
N ILE A 60 -3.11 7.35 11.69
CA ILE A 60 -1.85 6.85 11.13
C ILE A 60 -0.77 7.93 11.27
N MET A 61 -1.07 9.12 10.76
CA MET A 61 -0.30 10.34 10.98
C MET A 61 -0.86 11.09 12.19
N THR A 62 -0.06 11.24 13.26
CA THR A 62 -0.51 11.86 14.51
C THR A 62 -0.92 13.33 14.34
N ASN A 63 -2.02 13.71 14.98
CA ASN A 63 -2.48 15.09 15.13
C ASN A 63 -2.20 15.67 16.53
N LYS A 64 -1.51 14.94 17.43
CA LYS A 64 -1.31 15.33 18.84
C LYS A 64 0.10 15.83 19.18
N ASN A 65 1.08 15.61 18.30
CA ASN A 65 2.47 15.99 18.53
C ASN A 65 2.85 17.27 17.76
N TRP A 66 2.28 18.41 18.17
CA TRP A 66 2.51 19.71 17.53
C TRP A 66 3.74 20.46 18.03
N VAL A 67 4.17 20.19 19.27
CA VAL A 67 5.18 21.00 19.98
C VAL A 67 6.41 20.18 20.38
N SER A 68 6.20 18.98 20.93
CA SER A 68 7.29 18.20 21.53
C SER A 68 8.14 17.48 20.50
N ASP A 69 9.45 17.61 20.65
CA ASP A 69 10.51 16.92 19.90
C ASP A 69 11.15 15.74 20.66
N ALA A 70 10.67 15.45 21.87
CA ALA A 70 11.26 14.45 22.78
C ALA A 70 11.38 13.04 22.19
N THR A 71 10.56 12.72 21.18
CA THR A 71 10.59 11.45 20.45
C THR A 71 10.98 11.62 18.97
N GLY A 72 11.69 12.71 18.63
CA GLY A 72 12.09 13.04 17.25
C GLY A 72 11.09 13.89 16.46
N GLY A 73 10.03 14.39 17.13
CA GLY A 73 9.05 15.32 16.55
C GLY A 73 9.55 16.77 16.43
N PRO A 74 8.66 17.77 16.29
CA PRO A 74 7.21 17.64 16.23
C PRO A 74 6.73 16.99 14.91
N TRP A 75 5.93 15.94 15.03
CA TRP A 75 5.46 15.13 13.89
C TRP A 75 4.21 15.71 13.22
N SER A 76 3.26 16.25 13.99
CA SER A 76 2.00 16.77 13.46
C SER A 76 2.19 17.87 12.40
N PRO A 77 3.09 18.86 12.57
CA PRO A 77 3.26 19.92 11.57
C PRO A 77 3.73 19.37 10.22
N ARG A 78 4.63 18.39 10.23
CA ARG A 78 5.14 17.75 9.01
C ARG A 78 4.04 16.97 8.31
N PHE A 79 3.29 16.15 9.06
CA PHE A 79 2.18 15.39 8.49
C PHE A 79 1.06 16.30 7.97
N ALA A 80 0.75 17.40 8.66
CA ALA A 80 -0.25 18.35 8.22
C ALA A 80 0.14 19.02 6.89
N ALA A 81 1.43 19.33 6.68
CA ALA A 81 1.92 19.87 5.43
C ALA A 81 1.73 18.88 4.27
N MET A 82 2.15 17.62 4.45
CA MET A 82 1.98 16.57 3.43
C MET A 82 0.51 16.31 3.11
N ALA A 83 -0.33 16.17 4.14
CA ALA A 83 -1.76 15.96 3.96
C ALA A 83 -2.41 17.12 3.20
N ARG A 84 -2.08 18.37 3.55
CA ARG A 84 -2.57 19.56 2.85
C ARG A 84 -2.19 19.52 1.36
N ASP A 85 -0.96 19.16 1.05
CA ASP A 85 -0.47 19.10 -0.34
C ASP A 85 -1.18 17.98 -1.15
N ALA A 86 -1.70 16.95 -0.47
CA ALA A 86 -2.60 15.93 -1.04
C ALA A 86 -4.09 16.30 -1.05
N GLY A 87 -4.45 17.52 -0.65
CA GLY A 87 -5.85 17.96 -0.51
C GLY A 87 -6.60 17.20 0.59
N MET A 88 -5.90 16.86 1.68
CA MET A 88 -6.40 16.12 2.83
C MET A 88 -6.21 16.91 4.14
N THR A 89 -6.90 16.46 5.17
CA THR A 89 -6.62 16.86 6.56
C THR A 89 -6.15 15.66 7.37
N LEU A 90 -5.50 15.89 8.53
CA LEU A 90 -5.18 14.80 9.44
C LEU A 90 -6.44 14.12 9.99
N GLU A 91 -7.61 14.76 9.96
CA GLU A 91 -8.86 14.18 10.47
C GLU A 91 -9.57 13.25 9.48
N ASP A 92 -9.12 13.21 8.22
CA ASP A 92 -9.74 12.43 7.16
C ASP A 92 -9.75 10.94 7.52
N ALA A 93 -10.83 10.25 7.14
CA ALA A 93 -11.00 8.82 7.44
C ALA A 93 -9.87 7.95 6.86
N ALA A 94 -9.26 8.38 5.75
CA ALA A 94 -8.11 7.71 5.14
C ALA A 94 -6.87 7.70 6.06
N ASN A 95 -6.77 8.66 6.98
CA ASN A 95 -5.70 8.72 7.98
C ASN A 95 -6.01 7.92 9.26
N LYS A 96 -7.01 7.03 9.26
CA LYS A 96 -7.42 6.29 10.46
C LYS A 96 -7.27 4.79 10.29
N ALA A 97 -6.70 4.10 11.27
CA ALA A 97 -6.54 2.65 11.31
C ALA A 97 -6.75 2.12 12.74
N ALA A 98 -6.99 0.82 12.87
CA ALA A 98 -6.97 0.13 14.16
C ALA A 98 -5.52 0.09 14.67
N THR A 99 -5.18 0.91 15.67
CA THR A 99 -3.84 0.96 16.30
C THR A 99 -4.00 1.17 17.81
N GLU A 100 -2.97 0.92 18.61
CA GLU A 100 -3.02 1.20 20.06
C GLU A 100 -1.82 2.03 20.55
N GLY A 101 -2.09 2.91 21.52
CA GLY A 101 -1.11 3.50 22.41
C GLY A 101 -0.23 4.63 21.83
N PRO A 102 0.62 5.25 22.68
CA PRO A 102 1.67 6.13 22.22
C PRO A 102 2.68 5.32 21.41
N HIS A 103 2.77 5.61 20.11
CA HIS A 103 3.66 4.89 19.21
C HIS A 103 5.12 5.34 19.38
N PRO A 104 6.10 4.44 19.17
CA PRO A 104 7.51 4.80 19.23
C PRO A 104 7.88 5.80 18.13
N ALA A 105 8.98 6.53 18.33
CA ALA A 105 9.57 7.40 17.30
C ALA A 105 9.73 6.71 15.94
N GLU A 106 10.06 5.41 15.97
CA GLU A 106 10.23 4.56 14.80
C GLU A 106 8.97 4.45 13.94
N TYR A 107 7.79 4.51 14.55
CA TYR A 107 6.52 4.49 13.81
C TYR A 107 6.33 5.77 13.00
N HIS A 108 6.65 6.93 13.58
CA HIS A 108 6.48 8.23 12.91
C HIS A 108 7.44 8.46 11.74
N LYS A 109 8.44 7.58 11.57
CA LYS A 109 9.30 7.54 10.39
C LYS A 109 8.55 7.16 9.11
N LEU A 110 7.28 6.71 9.19
CA LEU A 110 6.40 6.56 8.03
C LEU A 110 6.31 7.83 7.17
N GLY A 111 6.58 9.01 7.73
CA GLY A 111 6.67 10.26 6.97
C GLY A 111 7.77 10.23 5.90
N TRP A 112 8.85 9.47 6.10
CA TRP A 112 9.86 9.28 5.06
C TRP A 112 9.32 8.43 3.92
N THR A 113 8.57 7.35 4.20
CA THR A 113 7.94 6.55 3.15
C THR A 113 6.99 7.39 2.29
N LEU A 114 6.20 8.27 2.93
CA LEU A 114 5.32 9.22 2.22
C LEU A 114 6.12 10.23 1.37
N ASP A 115 7.24 10.75 1.89
CA ASP A 115 8.12 11.64 1.12
C ASP A 115 8.76 10.93 -0.08
N GLU A 116 9.19 9.67 0.08
CA GLU A 116 9.74 8.87 -1.02
C GLU A 116 8.70 8.67 -2.12
N ALA A 117 7.48 8.26 -1.73
CA ALA A 117 6.39 7.98 -2.66
C ALA A 117 5.91 9.24 -3.40
N THR A 118 6.07 10.42 -2.79
CA THR A 118 5.61 11.68 -3.37
C THR A 118 6.73 12.54 -3.96
N ARG A 119 7.98 12.07 -3.94
CA ARG A 119 9.14 12.85 -4.35
C ARG A 119 9.00 13.37 -5.78
N GLY A 120 9.12 14.69 -5.93
CA GLY A 120 9.09 15.36 -7.23
C GLY A 120 7.70 15.40 -7.89
N LEU A 121 6.66 14.91 -7.21
CA LEU A 121 5.28 15.00 -7.66
C LEU A 121 4.63 16.28 -7.12
N VAL A 122 3.64 16.79 -7.85
CA VAL A 122 2.83 17.96 -7.47
C VAL A 122 1.38 17.74 -7.92
N GLY A 123 0.44 18.50 -7.33
CA GLY A 123 -0.97 18.48 -7.71
C GLY A 123 -1.60 17.08 -7.63
N ASP A 124 -2.38 16.71 -8.65
CA ASP A 124 -3.12 15.45 -8.67
C ASP A 124 -2.20 14.21 -8.60
N ALA A 125 -1.00 14.29 -9.18
CA ALA A 125 -0.04 13.20 -9.11
C ALA A 125 0.49 12.99 -7.69
N TYR A 126 0.76 14.08 -6.95
CA TYR A 126 1.12 14.01 -5.53
C TYR A 126 -0.01 13.41 -4.71
N ALA A 127 -1.24 13.91 -4.89
CA ALA A 127 -2.40 13.45 -4.14
C ALA A 127 -2.69 11.95 -4.39
N ALA A 128 -2.57 11.48 -5.63
CA ALA A 128 -2.76 10.08 -5.98
C ALA A 128 -1.69 9.18 -5.34
N ALA A 129 -0.40 9.55 -5.47
CA ALA A 129 0.70 8.79 -4.89
C ALA A 129 0.64 8.76 -3.37
N PHE A 130 0.35 9.91 -2.73
CA PHE A 130 0.20 10.02 -1.29
C PHE A 130 -0.91 9.11 -0.74
N ARG A 131 -2.08 9.11 -1.38
CA ARG A 131 -3.23 8.27 -0.97
C ARG A 131 -2.95 6.79 -1.20
N ALA A 132 -2.27 6.45 -2.29
CA ALA A 132 -1.86 5.07 -2.57
C ALA A 132 -0.89 4.57 -1.47
N GLU A 133 0.13 5.35 -1.15
CA GLU A 133 1.11 4.98 -0.11
C GLU A 133 0.47 4.92 1.27
N LEU A 134 -0.40 5.88 1.62
CA LEU A 134 -1.16 5.85 2.87
C LEU A 134 -2.01 4.58 3.00
N SER A 135 -2.58 4.09 1.89
CA SER A 135 -3.31 2.82 1.86
C SER A 135 -2.40 1.61 2.08
N VAL A 136 -1.17 1.63 1.57
CA VAL A 136 -0.16 0.58 1.81
C VAL A 136 0.24 0.56 3.29
N LEU A 137 0.56 1.72 3.87
CA LEU A 137 0.89 1.86 5.29
C LEU A 137 -0.26 1.36 6.17
N ARG A 138 -1.51 1.71 5.83
CA ARG A 138 -2.70 1.23 6.53
C ARG A 138 -2.82 -0.29 6.49
N ALA A 139 -2.61 -0.90 5.33
CA ALA A 139 -2.64 -2.34 5.17
C ALA A 139 -1.54 -3.02 6.00
N GLU A 140 -0.33 -2.45 6.01
CA GLU A 140 0.76 -2.96 6.82
C GLU A 140 0.40 -2.88 8.32
N ILE A 141 -0.09 -1.74 8.80
CA ILE A 141 -0.48 -1.53 10.21
C ILE A 141 -1.46 -2.59 10.73
N ILE A 142 -2.47 -2.96 9.93
CA ILE A 142 -3.49 -3.94 10.34
C ILE A 142 -3.08 -5.39 10.08
N THR A 143 -2.02 -5.62 9.30
CA THR A 143 -1.54 -6.97 9.01
C THR A 143 -0.73 -7.48 10.18
N SER A 144 -1.28 -8.45 10.93
CA SER A 144 -0.63 -9.04 12.09
C SER A 144 0.79 -9.51 11.78
N GLY A 145 1.76 -9.08 12.59
CA GLY A 145 3.16 -9.47 12.44
C GLY A 145 3.90 -8.76 11.31
N SER A 146 3.32 -7.75 10.65
CA SER A 146 4.08 -6.82 9.80
C SER A 146 5.01 -5.94 10.65
N ARG A 147 5.92 -5.18 10.02
CA ARG A 147 6.81 -4.26 10.76
C ARG A 147 6.00 -3.16 11.46
N LEU A 148 5.11 -2.46 10.75
CA LEU A 148 4.29 -1.40 11.37
C LEU A 148 3.31 -1.96 12.41
N ASN A 149 2.73 -3.15 12.18
CA ASN A 149 1.85 -3.78 13.17
C ASN A 149 2.57 -4.06 14.48
N ARG A 150 3.81 -4.59 14.43
CA ARG A 150 4.61 -4.81 15.64
C ARG A 150 4.89 -3.51 16.41
N LEU A 151 5.17 -2.41 15.70
CA LEU A 151 5.42 -1.11 16.33
C LEU A 151 4.18 -0.54 17.03
N VAL A 152 2.97 -0.77 16.51
CA VAL A 152 1.72 -0.29 17.14
C VAL A 152 1.15 -1.25 18.18
N THR A 153 1.57 -2.52 18.19
CA THR A 153 1.11 -3.53 19.16
C THR A 153 2.16 -3.91 20.21
N GLY A 154 3.38 -3.36 20.13
CA GLY A 154 4.47 -3.62 21.07
C GLY A 154 5.03 -5.04 21.02
N GLN A 155 4.94 -5.71 19.86
CA GLN A 155 5.44 -7.08 19.63
C GLN A 155 6.92 -7.13 19.21
#